data_AF-A0A0M0GGC7-F1
#
_entry.id   AF-A0A0M0GGC7-F1
#
_cell.length_a   1.000
_cell.length_b   1.000
_cell.length_c   1.000
_cell.angle_alpha   90.00
_cell.angle_beta   90.00
_cell.angle_gamma   90.00
#
_symmetry.space_group_name_H-M   'P 1'
#
loop_
_entity.id
_entity.type
_entity.pdbx_description
1 polymer ?
#
loop_
_entity_poly.entity_id
_entity_poly.type
_entity_poly.pdbx_seq_one_letter_code
_entity_poly.pdbx_strand_id
1 'polypeptide(L)'
;MPTLETVDLWIQGNVLDRKAWSDSTEKGIAVTQATRNLVRWYPDTDLTDELVAYQAIWELQGMDPALKFQKQGVKSVSEGSDRIDYSTRDKVSPDVRDTQGPPAFELIEEAPVILEGGRLI
;
A
#
# COMPACT_ATOMS: atom_id res chain seq x y z
N MET A 1 4.39 -4.90 -18.01
CA MET A 1 4.54 -4.04 -16.82
C MET A 1 3.35 -3.09 -16.83
N PRO A 2 2.59 -3.00 -15.73
CA PRO A 2 1.42 -2.13 -15.63
C PRO A 2 1.78 -0.67 -15.93
N THR A 3 0.96 0.01 -16.71
CA THR A 3 1.13 1.43 -17.03
C THR A 3 0.00 2.23 -16.39
N LEU A 4 0.14 3.55 -16.35
CA LEU A 4 -0.93 4.42 -15.85
C LEU A 4 -2.25 4.19 -16.62
N GLU A 5 -2.18 4.03 -17.94
CA GLU A 5 -3.36 3.86 -18.80
C GLU A 5 -4.05 2.51 -18.57
N THR A 6 -3.28 1.42 -18.47
CA THR A 6 -3.85 0.08 -18.24
C THR A 6 -4.44 -0.04 -16.84
N VAL A 7 -3.78 0.53 -15.84
CA VAL A 7 -4.26 0.60 -14.46
C VAL A 7 -5.51 1.47 -14.36
N ASP A 8 -5.55 2.63 -15.01
CA ASP A 8 -6.73 3.51 -15.01
C ASP A 8 -7.95 2.82 -15.63
N LEU A 9 -7.78 2.18 -16.79
CA LEU A 9 -8.85 1.40 -17.42
C LEU A 9 -9.34 0.26 -16.53
N TRP A 10 -8.42 -0.45 -15.88
CA TRP A 10 -8.76 -1.53 -14.96
C TRP A 10 -9.57 -1.00 -13.77
N ILE A 11 -9.12 0.09 -13.12
CA ILE A 11 -9.82 0.73 -12.00
C ILE A 11 -11.22 1.18 -12.43
N GLN A 12 -11.34 1.80 -13.59
CA GLN A 12 -12.63 2.28 -14.09
C GLN A 12 -13.64 1.15 -14.31
N GLY A 13 -13.18 -0.04 -14.72
CA GLY A 13 -14.01 -1.19 -14.99
C GLY A 13 -14.30 -2.10 -13.80
N ASN A 14 -13.44 -2.11 -12.77
CA ASN A 14 -13.45 -3.14 -11.72
C ASN A 14 -13.60 -2.58 -10.30
N VAL A 15 -13.33 -1.29 -10.07
CA VAL A 15 -13.38 -0.70 -8.72
C VAL A 15 -14.61 0.18 -8.56
N LEU A 16 -15.45 -0.16 -7.59
CA LEU A 16 -16.64 0.61 -7.22
C LEU A 16 -16.27 1.88 -6.45
N ASP A 17 -15.48 1.76 -5.37
CA ASP A 17 -14.97 2.91 -4.62
C ASP A 17 -13.65 3.42 -5.22
N ARG A 18 -13.79 4.25 -6.25
CA ARG A 18 -12.69 4.87 -6.97
C ARG A 18 -12.56 6.37 -6.67
N LYS A 19 -13.12 6.85 -5.54
CA LYS A 19 -13.15 8.29 -5.24
C LYS A 19 -11.73 8.87 -5.10
N ALA A 20 -10.90 8.24 -4.27
CA ALA A 20 -9.51 8.65 -4.08
C ALA A 20 -8.68 8.63 -5.38
N TRP A 21 -9.00 7.71 -6.29
CA TRP A 21 -8.43 7.70 -7.63
C TRP A 21 -8.93 8.86 -8.47
N SER A 22 -10.25 9.03 -8.58
CA SER A 22 -10.90 10.00 -9.46
C SER A 22 -10.54 11.45 -9.11
N ASP A 23 -10.44 11.75 -7.81
CA ASP A 23 -10.21 13.10 -7.29
C ASP A 23 -8.71 13.50 -7.28
N SER A 24 -7.80 12.55 -7.56
CA SER A 24 -6.36 12.77 -7.45
C SER A 24 -5.71 13.27 -8.75
N THR A 25 -4.82 14.26 -8.62
CA THR A 25 -3.88 14.69 -9.68
C THR A 25 -2.60 13.86 -9.72
N GLU A 26 -2.32 13.08 -8.66
CA GLU A 26 -1.04 12.39 -8.43
C GLU A 26 -1.06 10.91 -8.86
N LYS A 27 -1.98 10.53 -9.75
CA LYS A 27 -2.17 9.12 -10.19
C LYS A 27 -0.89 8.48 -10.72
N GLY A 28 -0.12 9.19 -11.54
CA GLY A 28 1.13 8.70 -12.11
C GLY A 28 2.20 8.42 -11.04
N ILE A 29 2.25 9.25 -10.00
CA ILE A 29 3.16 9.04 -8.86
C ILE A 29 2.71 7.81 -8.07
N ALA A 30 1.41 7.69 -7.80
CA ALA A 30 0.85 6.56 -7.07
C ALA A 30 1.14 5.22 -7.77
N VAL A 31 0.94 5.13 -9.09
CA VAL A 31 1.26 3.91 -9.87
C VAL A 31 2.75 3.59 -9.83
N THR A 32 3.61 4.60 -9.95
CA THR A 32 5.07 4.41 -9.90
C THR A 32 5.52 3.90 -8.53
N GLN A 33 4.99 4.49 -7.46
CA GLN A 33 5.29 4.11 -6.10
C GLN A 33 4.76 2.73 -5.76
N ALA A 34 3.51 2.44 -6.13
CA ALA A 34 2.88 1.13 -5.99
C ALA A 34 3.70 0.05 -6.69
N THR A 35 4.10 0.27 -7.94
CA THR A 35 4.91 -0.68 -8.71
C THR A 35 6.26 -0.95 -8.03
N ARG A 36 6.98 0.10 -7.63
CA ARG A 36 8.27 -0.06 -6.94
C ARG A 36 8.16 -0.81 -5.61
N ASN A 37 7.10 -0.50 -4.85
CA ASN A 37 6.85 -1.12 -3.57
C ASN A 37 6.49 -2.61 -3.74
N LEU A 38 5.59 -2.93 -4.67
CA LEU A 38 5.18 -4.30 -4.95
C LEU A 38 6.35 -5.17 -5.45
N VAL A 39 7.20 -4.67 -6.35
CA VAL A 39 8.44 -5.37 -6.77
C VAL A 39 9.32 -5.71 -5.56
N ARG A 40 9.39 -4.81 -4.57
CA ARG A 40 10.22 -4.98 -3.38
C ARG A 40 9.60 -5.96 -2.38
N TRP A 41 8.27 -5.91 -2.22
CA TRP A 41 7.55 -6.68 -1.19
C TRP A 41 7.12 -8.05 -1.68
N TYR A 42 6.93 -8.21 -2.99
CA TYR A 42 6.50 -9.44 -3.66
C TYR A 42 7.38 -9.68 -4.90
N PRO A 43 8.68 -9.97 -4.72
CA PRO A 43 9.63 -10.07 -5.82
C PRO A 43 9.36 -11.25 -6.77
N ASP A 44 8.71 -12.30 -6.28
CA ASP A 44 8.40 -13.52 -7.03
C ASP A 44 7.00 -13.50 -7.68
N THR A 45 6.28 -12.39 -7.56
CA THR A 45 4.91 -12.23 -8.08
C THR A 45 4.90 -11.39 -9.36
N ASP A 46 4.15 -11.84 -10.36
CA ASP A 46 3.90 -11.05 -11.56
C ASP A 46 3.05 -9.81 -11.27
N LEU A 47 3.57 -8.63 -11.63
CA LEU A 47 2.85 -7.37 -11.47
C LEU A 47 1.72 -7.26 -12.49
N THR A 48 0.50 -7.52 -12.05
CA THR A 48 -0.74 -7.32 -12.80
C THR A 48 -1.29 -5.91 -12.62
N ASP A 49 -2.13 -5.46 -13.56
CA ASP A 49 -2.82 -4.17 -13.45
C ASP A 49 -3.71 -4.10 -12.19
N GLU A 50 -4.28 -5.24 -11.78
CA GLU A 50 -5.08 -5.38 -10.56
C GLU A 50 -4.26 -5.09 -9.28
N LEU A 51 -3.11 -5.73 -9.10
CA LEU A 51 -2.29 -5.52 -7.89
C LEU A 51 -1.80 -4.07 -7.79
N VAL A 52 -1.37 -3.52 -8.93
CA VAL A 52 -0.93 -2.13 -9.00
C VAL A 52 -2.10 -1.17 -8.78
N ALA A 53 -3.30 -1.49 -9.27
CA ALA A 53 -4.51 -0.70 -9.03
C ALA A 53 -4.86 -0.62 -7.54
N TYR A 54 -4.96 -1.76 -6.86
CA TYR A 54 -5.27 -1.80 -5.43
C TYR A 54 -4.23 -1.04 -4.61
N GLN A 55 -2.93 -1.27 -4.87
CA GLN A 55 -1.88 -0.57 -4.15
C GLN A 55 -1.87 0.93 -4.49
N ALA A 56 -2.09 1.34 -5.74
CA ALA A 56 -2.07 2.75 -6.12
C ALA A 56 -3.24 3.53 -5.50
N ILE A 57 -4.44 2.95 -5.44
CA ILE A 57 -5.59 3.54 -4.73
C ILE A 57 -5.26 3.68 -3.25
N TRP A 58 -4.68 2.64 -2.65
CA TRP A 58 -4.22 2.68 -1.27
C TRP A 58 -3.25 3.85 -1.05
N GLU A 59 -2.16 3.94 -1.81
CA GLU A 59 -1.19 5.03 -1.71
C GLU A 59 -1.85 6.42 -1.81
N LEU A 60 -2.82 6.60 -2.72
CA LEU A 60 -3.57 7.85 -2.86
C LEU A 60 -4.43 8.19 -1.64
N GLN A 61 -5.14 7.21 -1.08
CA GLN A 61 -5.86 7.40 0.19
C GLN A 61 -4.88 7.84 1.28
N GLY A 62 -3.68 7.26 1.31
CA GLY A 62 -2.60 7.65 2.22
C GLY A 62 -2.04 9.06 2.04
N MET A 63 -2.13 9.61 0.83
CA MET A 63 -1.65 10.95 0.51
C MET A 63 -2.66 12.05 0.86
N ASP A 64 -3.90 11.68 1.19
CA ASP A 64 -4.92 12.62 1.63
C ASP A 64 -4.40 13.47 2.81
N PRO A 65 -4.39 14.82 2.69
CA PRO A 65 -3.97 15.73 3.75
C PRO A 65 -4.64 15.44 5.10
N ALA A 66 -5.89 14.97 5.12
CA ALA A 66 -6.61 14.60 6.33
C ALA A 66 -5.87 13.51 7.14
N LEU A 67 -5.28 12.53 6.45
CA LEU A 67 -4.42 11.48 7.03
C LEU A 67 -2.98 11.97 7.26
N LYS A 68 -2.53 13.01 6.56
CA LYS A 68 -1.20 13.61 6.72
C LYS A 68 -1.09 14.48 7.98
N PHE A 69 -2.15 15.22 8.35
CA PHE A 69 -2.22 15.97 9.62
C PHE A 69 -2.27 15.05 10.85
N GLN A 70 -2.59 13.77 10.65
CA GLN A 70 -2.52 12.71 11.64
C GLN A 70 -1.09 12.46 12.15
N LYS A 71 -0.06 12.59 11.30
CA LYS A 71 1.37 12.45 11.72
C LYS A 71 1.87 13.62 12.57
N GLN A 72 1.18 14.76 12.58
CA GLN A 72 1.52 15.93 13.39
C GLN A 72 0.77 15.99 14.74
N GLY A 73 0.08 14.92 15.13
CA GLY A 73 -0.49 14.79 16.48
C GLY A 73 -1.86 15.43 16.68
N VAL A 74 -2.63 15.65 15.62
CA VAL A 74 -4.04 16.06 15.74
C VAL A 74 -4.87 14.83 16.15
N LYS A 75 -5.22 14.76 17.44
CA LYS A 75 -5.88 13.59 18.07
C LYS A 75 -7.37 13.42 17.79
N SER A 76 -8.04 14.36 17.13
CA SER A 76 -9.48 14.26 16.87
C SER A 76 -9.99 15.37 15.96
N VAL A 77 -10.72 15.01 14.90
CA VAL A 77 -11.77 15.86 14.34
C VAL A 77 -13.06 15.08 14.53
N SER A 78 -13.84 15.49 15.53
CA SER A 78 -15.14 14.90 15.83
C SER A 78 -16.20 15.59 14.98
N GLU A 79 -16.64 14.92 13.91
CA GLU A 79 -17.89 15.24 13.24
C GLU A 79 -18.57 13.94 12.84
N GLY A 80 -19.70 13.63 13.48
CA GLY A 80 -20.74 12.70 13.03
C GLY A 80 -20.33 11.27 12.64
N SER A 81 -20.45 10.35 13.59
CA SER A 81 -20.63 8.88 13.38
C SER A 81 -19.60 8.17 12.50
N ASP A 82 -18.36 8.09 12.96
CA ASP A 82 -17.65 6.83 13.18
C ASP A 82 -16.28 7.14 13.79
N ARG A 83 -16.00 6.56 14.97
CA ARG A 83 -14.66 6.61 15.55
C ARG A 83 -13.77 5.73 14.68
N ILE A 84 -13.14 6.32 13.67
CA ILE A 84 -12.13 5.63 12.89
C ILE A 84 -10.82 5.76 13.67
N ASP A 85 -10.41 4.69 14.33
CA ASP A 85 -9.08 4.59 14.95
C ASP A 85 -8.04 4.39 13.85
N TYR A 86 -7.36 5.48 13.48
CA TYR A 86 -6.42 5.49 12.35
C TYR A 86 -4.98 5.02 12.72
N SER A 87 -4.78 4.25 13.79
CA SER A 87 -3.47 4.16 14.48
C SER A 87 -2.37 3.31 13.82
N THR A 88 -2.61 2.54 12.77
CA THR A 88 -1.51 1.87 12.02
C THR A 88 -1.97 1.51 10.62
N ARG A 89 -1.90 2.47 9.69
CA ARG A 89 -2.14 2.16 8.28
C ARG A 89 -1.01 1.28 7.75
N ASP A 90 -1.39 0.10 7.25
CA ASP A 90 -0.46 -0.86 6.69
C ASP A 90 0.23 -0.32 5.42
N LYS A 91 1.46 -0.77 5.17
CA LYS A 91 2.24 -0.42 3.98
C LYS A 91 1.62 -1.04 2.73
N VAL A 92 1.07 -2.25 2.87
CA VAL A 92 0.43 -2.99 1.79
C VAL A 92 -1.08 -2.79 1.84
N SER A 93 -1.72 -2.63 0.69
CA SER A 93 -3.19 -2.63 0.60
C SER A 93 -3.77 -3.94 1.17
N PRO A 94 -4.87 -3.91 1.95
CA PRO A 94 -5.57 -5.11 2.37
C PRO A 94 -5.91 -6.05 1.21
N ASP A 95 -6.37 -5.52 0.06
CA ASP A 95 -6.72 -6.35 -1.11
C ASP A 95 -5.49 -7.07 -1.69
N VAL A 96 -4.33 -6.41 -1.69
CA VAL A 96 -3.08 -7.01 -2.13
C VAL A 96 -2.63 -8.09 -1.14
N ARG A 97 -2.77 -7.82 0.16
CA ARG A 97 -2.45 -8.78 1.22
C ARG A 97 -3.37 -10.00 1.17
N ASP A 98 -4.65 -9.81 0.89
CA ASP A 98 -5.62 -10.90 0.75
C ASP A 98 -5.34 -11.75 -0.49
N THR A 99 -4.86 -11.13 -1.58
CA THR A 99 -4.56 -11.82 -2.84
C THR A 99 -3.21 -12.54 -2.81
N GLN A 100 -2.16 -11.92 -2.26
CA GLN A 100 -0.78 -12.41 -2.33
C GLN A 100 -0.28 -13.01 -1.00
N GLY A 101 -0.98 -12.76 0.11
CA GLY A 101 -0.52 -13.13 1.45
C GLY A 101 0.50 -12.14 2.03
N PRO A 102 1.24 -12.56 3.07
CA PRO A 102 2.16 -11.69 3.79
C PRO A 102 3.33 -11.24 2.89
N PRO A 103 3.73 -9.96 2.96
CA PRO A 103 4.83 -9.44 2.16
C PRO A 103 6.19 -9.97 2.64
N ALA A 104 7.17 -9.99 1.74
CA ALA A 104 8.51 -10.53 1.99
C ALA A 104 9.22 -9.92 3.22
N PHE A 105 8.97 -8.65 3.55
CA PHE A 105 9.59 -8.02 4.72
C PHE A 105 9.06 -8.54 6.06
N GLU A 106 7.84 -9.11 6.11
CA GLU A 106 7.31 -9.78 7.30
C GLU A 106 7.88 -11.19 7.42
N LEU A 107 8.07 -11.88 6.29
CA LEU A 107 8.69 -13.20 6.25
C LEU A 107 10.18 -13.18 6.66
N ILE A 108 10.87 -12.06 6.38
CA ILE A 108 12.27 -11.88 6.78
C ILE A 108 12.40 -11.63 8.29
N GLU A 109 11.43 -10.99 8.94
CA GLU A 109 11.43 -10.82 10.41
C GLU A 109 11.26 -12.15 11.15
N GLU A 110 10.69 -13.18 10.52
CA GLU A 110 10.58 -14.53 11.07
C GLU A 110 11.79 -15.45 10.80
N ALA A 111 12.78 -15.02 10.02
CA ALA A 111 13.99 -15.82 9.81
C ALA A 111 14.89 -15.73 11.05
N PRO A 112 15.11 -16.82 11.82
CA PRO A 112 16.06 -16.79 12.93
C PRO A 112 17.44 -16.45 12.35
N VAL A 113 18.05 -15.38 12.85
CA VAL A 113 19.46 -15.10 12.62
C VAL A 113 20.25 -16.25 13.25
N ILE A 114 20.57 -17.27 12.45
CA ILE A 114 21.48 -18.33 12.87
C ILE A 114 22.88 -17.69 12.89
N LEU A 115 23.31 -17.28 14.09
CA LEU A 115 24.70 -16.93 14.35
C LEU A 115 25.55 -18.21 14.29
N GLU A 116 25.85 -18.70 13.09
CA GLU A 116 26.89 -19.72 12.93
C GLU A 116 28.26 -19.05 13.09
N GLY A 117 28.82 -19.22 14.30
CA GLY A 117 30.25 -19.42 14.50
C GLY A 117 31.18 -18.22 14.30
N GLY A 118 31.53 -17.56 15.40
CA GLY A 118 32.72 -16.71 15.48
C GLY A 118 33.35 -16.80 16.86
N ARG A 119 34.27 -17.76 17.05
CA ARG A 119 35.06 -17.98 18.27
C ARG A 119 35.63 -16.66 18.82
N LEU A 120 35.39 -16.40 20.10
CA LEU A 120 36.25 -15.52 20.90
C LEU A 120 37.58 -16.26 21.13
N ILE A 121 38.68 -15.69 20.62
CA ILE A 121 40.04 -16.00 21.07
C ILE A 121 40.49 -14.84 21.95
#